data_AF-A0A926EJC3-F1
#
_entry.id   AF-A0A926EJC3-F1
#
_cell.length_a   1.000
_cell.length_b   1.000
_cell.length_c   1.000
_cell.angle_alpha   90.00
_cell.angle_beta   90.00
_cell.angle_gamma   90.00
#
_symmetry.space_group_name_H-M   'P 1'
#
loop_
_entity.id
_entity.type
_entity.pdbx_description
1 polymer ?
#
loop_
_entity_poly.entity_id
_entity_poly.type
_entity_poly.pdbx_seq_one_letter_code
_entity_poly.pdbx_strand_id
1 'polypeptide(L)' 'MMKDILINIVGDLYILWAEPFKMGDRIEVNGNIGDVIDAGWLQFKMIEVSNRISQEQRLFFYL' A
#
# COMPACT_ATOMS: atom_id res chain seq x y z
N MET A 1 -10.36 9.25 -33.51
CA MET A 1 -10.79 10.43 -32.74
C MET A 1 -11.74 10.07 -31.59
N MET A 2 -12.99 9.61 -31.82
CA MET A 2 -13.90 9.29 -30.70
C MET A 2 -13.52 8.02 -29.94
N LYS A 3 -13.01 7.00 -30.66
CA LYS A 3 -12.50 5.76 -30.05
C LYS A 3 -11.35 6.03 -29.07
N ASP A 4 -10.44 6.94 -29.42
CA ASP A 4 -9.23 7.22 -28.64
C ASP A 4 -9.59 7.96 -27.34
N ILE A 5 -10.56 8.88 -27.40
CA ILE A 5 -11.11 9.57 -26.22
C ILE A 5 -11.78 8.55 -25.28
N LEU A 6 -12.58 7.64 -25.83
CA LEU A 6 -13.25 6.60 -25.03
C LEU A 6 -12.24 5.65 -24.38
N ILE A 7 -11.19 5.24 -25.10
CA ILE A 7 -10.14 4.38 -24.56
C ILE A 7 -9.42 5.05 -23.38
N ASN A 8 -9.10 6.34 -23.49
CA ASN A 8 -8.44 7.06 -22.41
C ASN A 8 -9.33 7.17 -21.16
N ILE A 9 -10.61 7.51 -21.33
CA ILE A 9 -11.58 7.60 -20.21
C ILE A 9 -11.77 6.24 -19.54
N VAL A 10 -11.87 5.17 -20.33
CA VAL A 10 -12.03 3.81 -19.80
C VAL A 10 -10.77 3.35 -19.08
N GLY A 11 -9.58 3.73 -19.57
CA GLY A 11 -8.31 3.45 -18.90
C GLY A 11 -8.21 4.10 -17.52
N ASP A 12 -8.51 5.40 -17.45
CA ASP A 12 -8.51 6.13 -16.17
C ASP A 12 -9.57 5.55 -15.21
N LEU A 13 -10.78 5.26 -15.72
CA LEU A 13 -11.85 4.67 -14.91
C LEU A 13 -11.51 3.26 -14.44
N TYR A 14 -10.82 2.45 -15.26
CA TYR A 14 -10.37 1.12 -14.89
C TYR A 14 -9.34 1.18 -13.75
N ILE A 15 -8.39 2.11 -13.80
CA ILE A 15 -7.42 2.31 -12.72
C ILE A 15 -8.13 2.65 -11.40
N LEU A 16 -9.19 3.46 -11.45
CA LEU A 16 -10.01 3.80 -10.28
C LEU A 16 -10.83 2.63 -9.76
N TRP A 17 -11.20 1.68 -10.61
CA TRP A 17 -12.11 0.57 -10.29
C TRP A 17 -11.41 -0.76 -10.00
N ALA A 18 -10.13 -0.88 -10.32
CA ALA A 18 -9.37 -2.11 -10.19
C ALA A 18 -9.14 -2.57 -8.73
N GLU A 19 -9.49 -1.75 -7.73
CA GLU A 19 -9.27 -2.04 -6.30
C GLU A 19 -7.89 -2.66 -6.06
N PRO A 20 -6.78 -1.93 -6.34
CA PRO A 20 -5.44 -2.52 -6.40
C PRO A 20 -5.03 -3.24 -5.11
N PHE A 21 -5.65 -2.89 -3.98
CA PHE A 21 -5.48 -3.53 -2.68
C PHE A 21 -6.85 -3.66 -2.02
N LYS A 22 -7.07 -4.75 -1.30
CA LYS A 22 -8.28 -5.00 -0.52
C LYS A 22 -8.01 -4.77 0.96
N MET A 23 -9.08 -4.51 1.71
CA MET A 23 -9.01 -4.43 3.16
C MET A 23 -8.49 -5.77 3.71
N GLY A 24 -7.46 -5.72 4.56
CA GLY A 24 -6.78 -6.90 5.10
C GLY A 24 -5.54 -7.34 4.32
N ASP A 25 -5.27 -6.79 3.13
CA ASP A 25 -4.03 -7.09 2.41
C ASP A 25 -2.82 -6.52 3.16
N ARG A 26 -1.72 -7.29 3.22
CA ARG A 26 -0.41 -6.82 3.67
C ARG A 26 0.38 -6.29 2.48
N ILE A 27 0.69 -4.99 2.49
CA ILE A 27 1.35 -4.32 1.37
C ILE A 27 2.59 -3.55 1.84
N GLU A 28 3.54 -3.34 0.93
CA GLU A 28 4.71 -2.50 1.13
C GLU A 28 4.68 -1.32 0.16
N VAL A 29 4.77 -0.10 0.68
CA VAL A 29 4.77 1.12 -0.14
C VAL A 29 5.90 2.03 0.33
N ASN A 30 6.84 2.33 -0.58
CA ASN A 30 8.02 3.16 -0.31
C ASN A 30 8.83 2.70 0.94
N GLY A 31 8.95 1.39 1.16
CA GLY A 31 9.68 0.82 2.29
C GLY A 31 8.89 0.76 3.61
N ASN A 32 7.62 1.17 3.63
CA ASN A 32 6.73 1.01 4.78
C ASN A 32 5.86 -0.23 4.58
N ILE A 33 5.93 -1.19 5.50
CA ILE A 33 5.13 -2.43 5.47
C ILE A 33 3.95 -2.29 6.43
N GLY A 34 2.76 -2.68 5.99
CA GLY A 34 1.57 -2.64 6.84
C GLY A 34 0.34 -3.31 6.25
N ASP A 35 -0.69 -3.41 7.09
CA ASP A 35 -1.97 -4.03 6.72
C ASP A 35 -2.98 -2.94 6.34
N VAL A 36 -3.65 -3.11 5.20
CA VAL A 36 -4.68 -2.18 4.73
C VAL A 36 -5.92 -2.28 5.63
N ILE A 37 -6.31 -1.18 6.24
CA ILE A 37 -7.51 -1.10 7.09
C ILE A 37 -8.68 -0.39 6.42
N ASP A 38 -8.44 0.32 5.32
CA ASP A 38 -9.45 1.07 4.58
C ASP A 38 -8.94 1.26 3.15
N ALA A 39 -9.75 0.90 2.15
CA ALA A 39 -9.42 1.03 0.73
C ALA A 39 -10.56 1.82 0.05
N GLY A 40 -10.30 3.10 -0.22
CA GLY A 40 -11.16 3.96 -1.01
C GLY A 40 -10.70 4.03 -2.47
N TRP A 41 -11.43 4.78 -3.29
CA TRP A 41 -11.18 4.85 -4.74
C TRP A 41 -9.89 5.59 -5.13
N LEU A 42 -9.39 6.49 -4.27
CA LEU A 42 -8.20 7.32 -4.52
C LEU A 42 -7.18 7.29 -3.39
N GLN A 43 -7.52 6.65 -2.28
CA GLN A 43 -6.71 6.63 -1.07
C GLN A 43 -6.94 5.31 -0.35
N PHE A 44 -5.92 4.86 0.36
CA PHE A 44 -6.03 3.76 1.30
C PHE A 44 -5.37 4.17 2.61
N LYS A 45 -5.73 3.50 3.69
CA LYS A 45 -5.07 3.62 4.99
C LYS A 45 -4.48 2.27 5.35
N MET A 46 -3.27 2.30 5.87
CA MET A 46 -2.58 1.12 6.37
C MET A 46 -2.14 1.32 7.81
N ILE A 47 -2.19 0.25 8.60
CA ILE A 47 -1.54 0.17 9.91
C ILE A 47 -0.15 -0.40 9.69
N GLU A 48 0.87 0.37 10.03
CA GLU A 48 2.25 -0.06 9.94
C GLU A 48 2.51 -1.27 10.85
N VAL A 49 3.11 -2.31 10.27
CA VAL A 49 3.57 -3.48 11.01
C VAL A 49 5.00 -3.18 11.42
N SER A 50 5.16 -2.56 12.58
CA SER A 50 6.50 -2.30 13.14
C SER A 50 7.23 -3.64 13.34
N ASN A 51 8.30 -3.85 12.58
CA ASN A 51 9.17 -4.99 12.75
C ASN A 51 9.85 -4.84 14.12
N ARG A 52 9.41 -5.62 15.13
CA ARG A 52 10.01 -5.61 16.48
C ARG A 52 11.43 -6.22 16.53
N ILE A 53 12.22 -6.09 15.45
CA ILE A 53 13.63 -6.49 15.37
C ILE A 53 14.51 -5.24 15.42
N SER A 54 14.25 -4.34 16.37
CA SER A 54 15.16 -3.23 16.68
C SER A 54 15.19 -2.85 18.16
N GLN A 55 14.51 -3.59 19.04
CA GLN A 55 14.46 -3.24 20.46
C GLN A 55 15.38 -4.04 21.38
N GLU A 56 15.94 -5.18 20.97
CA GLU A 56 17.03 -5.82 21.73
C GLU A 56 17.90 -6.70 20.83
N GLN A 57 18.98 -6.15 20.29
CA GLN A 57 20.16 -6.98 20.00
C GLN A 57 21.42 -6.25 20.47
N ARG A 58 21.75 -6.60 21.72
CA ARG A 58 23.02 -6.46 22.46
C ARG A 58 23.24 -5.16 23.23
N LEU A 59 22.70 -5.18 24.45
CA LEU A 59 23.39 -4.73 25.66
C LEU A 59 24.86 -5.19 25.68
N PHE A 60 25.73 -4.23 25.95
CA PHE A 60 27.13 -4.28 26.38
C PHE A 60 27.69 -5.64 26.85
N PHE A 61 28.63 -6.18 26.07
CA PHE A 61 29.75 -7.04 26.48
C PHE A 61 30.86 -6.71 25.47
N TYR A 62 31.95 -6.00 25.75
CA TYR A 62 32.81 -5.88 26.91
C TYR A 62 33.40 -4.45 26.97
N LEU A 63 34.03 -4.14 28.12
CA LEU A 63 35.13 -3.18 28.28
C LEU A 63 35.99 -2.99 27.03
#